data_AF-A0A938SAB2-F1
#
_entry.id   AF-A0A938SAB2-F1
#
_cell.length_a   1.000
_cell.length_b   1.000
_cell.length_c   1.000
_cell.angle_alpha   90.00
_cell.angle_beta   90.00
_cell.angle_gamma   90.00
#
_symmetry.space_group_name_H-M   'P 1'
#
loop_
_entity.id
_entity.type
_entity.pdbx_description
1 polymer ?
#
loop_
_entity_poly.entity_id
_entity_poly.type
_entity_poly.pdbx_seq_one_letter_code
_entity_poly.pdbx_strand_id
1 'polypeptide(L)'
;QLWAVVLQFNRRRRVQERQGLLVTAEGLAKAEAECLSDEEQRVARRQREAERREALDEQLVAAMTATIRQMYPGCPEATALQIAEHTCVRGSGRVGRSAAGRELDPMAIDLAVRAHIRHVHTNYDTLLFTMGDRGLARSTVASRVEAIVRKWQGG
;
A
#
# COMPACT_ATOMS: atom_id res chain seq x y z
N GLN A 1 5.50 -29.20 -28.16
CA GLN A 1 5.69 -27.78 -28.51
C GLN A 1 7.17 -27.47 -28.54
N LEU A 2 7.66 -26.89 -29.63
CA LEU A 2 9.04 -26.40 -29.76
C LEU A 2 9.06 -24.92 -29.39
N TRP A 3 9.92 -24.55 -28.46
CA TRP A 3 10.20 -23.15 -28.13
C TRP A 3 11.69 -22.99 -27.82
N ALA A 4 12.20 -21.79 -28.03
CA ALA A 4 13.59 -21.44 -27.72
C ALA A 4 13.65 -20.08 -27.03
N VAL A 5 14.53 -19.93 -26.04
CA VAL A 5 14.83 -18.62 -25.46
C VAL A 5 15.81 -17.89 -26.36
N VAL A 6 15.47 -16.67 -26.76
CA VAL A 6 16.40 -15.79 -27.49
C VAL A 6 17.22 -15.01 -26.47
N LEU A 7 18.54 -15.18 -26.55
CA LEU A 7 19.51 -14.42 -25.78
C LEU A 7 20.30 -13.51 -26.72
N GLN A 8 20.60 -12.30 -26.27
CA GLN A 8 21.49 -11.38 -26.96
C GLN A 8 22.55 -10.88 -25.99
N PHE A 9 23.81 -10.91 -26.42
CA PHE A 9 24.91 -10.43 -25.60
C PHE A 9 24.96 -8.89 -25.57
N ASN A 10 24.79 -8.29 -24.39
CA ASN A 10 24.97 -6.87 -24.18
C ASN A 10 26.46 -6.54 -24.00
N ARG A 11 27.08 -5.96 -25.03
CA ARG A 11 28.52 -5.62 -25.02
C ARG A 11 28.90 -4.57 -23.98
N ARG A 12 28.02 -3.62 -23.67
CA ARG A 12 28.28 -2.53 -22.70
C ARG A 12 28.28 -3.06 -21.27
N ARG A 13 27.39 -4.00 -20.96
CA ARG A 13 27.25 -4.61 -19.63
C ARG A 13 28.00 -5.94 -19.46
N ARG A 14 28.46 -6.54 -20.56
CA ARG A 14 29.09 -7.87 -20.65
C ARG A 14 28.22 -9.00 -20.07
N VAL A 15 26.91 -8.94 -20.29
CA VAL A 15 25.92 -9.92 -19.80
C VAL A 15 25.05 -10.42 -20.95
N GLN A 16 24.62 -11.69 -20.89
CA GLN A 16 23.58 -12.24 -21.78
C GLN A 16 22.20 -11.73 -21.35
N GLU A 17 21.51 -10.98 -22.21
CA GLU A 17 20.19 -10.44 -21.94
C GLU A 17 19.13 -11.26 -22.69
N ARG A 18 18.07 -11.66 -21.96
CA ARG A 18 16.93 -12.39 -22.52
C ARG A 18 16.07 -11.44 -23.36
N GLN A 19 15.97 -11.71 -24.66
CA GLN A 19 15.18 -10.93 -25.60
C GLN A 19 13.74 -11.45 -25.72
N GLY A 20 13.52 -12.75 -25.55
CA GLY A 20 12.18 -13.31 -25.65
C GLY A 20 12.13 -14.81 -25.84
N LEU A 21 10.99 -15.28 -26.34
CA LEU A 21 10.72 -16.67 -26.70
C LEU A 21 10.40 -16.75 -28.19
N LEU A 22 11.09 -17.62 -28.92
CA LEU A 22 10.67 -18.06 -30.25
C LEU A 22 9.73 -19.24 -30.09
N VAL A 23 8.57 -19.16 -30.73
CA VAL A 23 7.53 -20.19 -30.76
C VAL A 23 7.11 -20.42 -32.21
N THR A 24 6.56 -21.60 -32.50
CA THR A 24 6.01 -21.87 -33.83
C THR A 24 4.78 -21.01 -34.08
N ALA A 25 4.52 -20.66 -35.35
CA ALA A 25 3.33 -19.89 -35.73
C ALA A 25 2.03 -20.58 -35.28
N GLU A 26 1.97 -21.90 -35.39
CA GLU A 26 0.84 -22.71 -34.87
C GLU A 26 0.71 -22.63 -33.34
N GLY A 27 1.84 -22.62 -32.62
CA GLY A 27 1.86 -22.47 -31.18
C GLY A 27 1.37 -21.09 -30.73
N LEU A 28 1.72 -20.04 -31.48
CA LEU A 28 1.23 -18.68 -31.26
C LEU A 28 -0.28 -18.58 -31.54
N ALA A 29 -0.73 -19.05 -32.71
CA ALA A 29 -2.15 -19.01 -33.09
C ALA A 29 -3.04 -19.80 -32.12
N LYS A 30 -2.57 -20.94 -31.62
CA LYS A 30 -3.28 -21.71 -30.58
C LYS A 30 -3.41 -20.92 -29.28
N ALA A 31 -2.33 -20.28 -28.83
CA ALA A 31 -2.35 -19.46 -27.61
C ALA A 31 -3.28 -18.23 -27.76
N GLU A 32 -3.31 -17.62 -28.94
CA GLU A 32 -4.23 -16.52 -29.25
C GLU A 32 -5.69 -16.98 -29.19
N ALA A 33 -6.02 -18.11 -29.84
CA ALA A 33 -7.37 -18.67 -29.82
C ALA A 33 -7.83 -19.04 -28.40
N GLU A 34 -6.96 -19.67 -27.61
CA GLU A 34 -7.22 -19.99 -26.20
C GLU A 34 -7.48 -18.70 -25.39
N CYS A 35 -6.62 -17.68 -25.52
CA CYS A 35 -6.82 -16.38 -24.87
C CYS A 35 -8.08 -15.64 -25.31
N LEU A 36 -8.51 -15.77 -26.57
CA LEU A 36 -9.75 -15.16 -27.04
C LEU A 36 -10.97 -15.88 -26.45
N SER A 37 -10.90 -17.22 -26.35
CA SER A 37 -12.01 -18.05 -25.87
C SER A 37 -12.37 -17.88 -24.40
N ASP A 38 -11.43 -17.41 -23.57
CA ASP A 38 -11.64 -17.23 -22.12
C ASP A 38 -11.65 -15.74 -21.70
N GLU A 39 -11.49 -14.79 -22.63
CA GLU A 39 -11.36 -13.36 -22.30
C GLU A 39 -12.57 -12.83 -21.53
N GLU A 40 -13.79 -13.14 -21.99
CA GLU A 40 -15.02 -12.71 -21.31
C GLU A 40 -15.11 -13.26 -19.89
N GLN A 41 -14.71 -14.53 -19.67
CA GLN A 41 -14.69 -15.14 -18.34
C GLN A 41 -13.64 -14.49 -17.45
N ARG A 42 -12.46 -14.14 -18.00
CA ARG A 42 -11.40 -13.42 -17.28
C ARG A 42 -11.82 -12.01 -16.92
N VAL A 43 -12.52 -11.30 -17.81
CA VAL A 43 -13.04 -9.95 -17.55
C VAL A 43 -14.11 -10.00 -16.46
N ALA A 44 -15.09 -10.89 -16.58
CA ALA A 44 -16.15 -11.06 -15.59
C ALA A 44 -15.60 -11.45 -14.20
N ARG A 45 -14.60 -12.34 -14.16
CA ARG A 45 -13.91 -12.68 -12.90
C ARG A 45 -13.18 -11.46 -12.33
N ARG A 46 -12.43 -10.71 -13.15
CA ARG A 46 -11.73 -9.50 -12.72
C ARG A 46 -12.68 -8.44 -12.15
N GLN A 47 -13.86 -8.25 -12.77
CA GLN A 47 -14.89 -7.33 -12.31
C GLN A 47 -15.46 -7.75 -10.95
N ARG A 48 -15.94 -8.99 -10.81
CA ARG A 48 -16.47 -9.50 -9.52
C ARG A 48 -15.43 -9.45 -8.41
N GLU A 49 -14.18 -9.76 -8.72
CA GLU A 49 -13.09 -9.64 -7.75
C GLU A 49 -12.78 -8.18 -7.40
N ALA A 50 -12.94 -7.23 -8.33
CA ALA A 50 -12.77 -5.81 -8.05
C ALA A 50 -13.87 -5.31 -7.10
N GLU A 51 -15.13 -5.62 -7.37
CA GLU A 51 -16.27 -5.30 -6.51
C GLU A 51 -16.10 -5.91 -5.10
N ARG A 52 -15.75 -7.20 -5.02
CA ARG A 52 -15.48 -7.86 -3.74
C ARG A 52 -14.34 -7.19 -2.98
N ARG A 53 -13.29 -6.73 -3.67
CA ARG A 53 -12.14 -6.06 -3.05
C ARG A 53 -12.51 -4.67 -2.55
N GLU A 54 -13.33 -3.93 -3.28
CA GLU A 54 -13.83 -2.62 -2.88
C GLU A 54 -14.65 -2.72 -1.60
N ALA A 55 -15.61 -3.66 -1.56
CA ALA A 55 -16.40 -3.91 -0.35
C ALA A 55 -15.53 -4.32 0.86
N LEU A 56 -14.49 -5.12 0.65
CA LEU A 56 -13.53 -5.48 1.71
C LEU A 56 -12.69 -4.29 2.16
N ASP A 57 -12.35 -3.36 1.26
CA ASP A 57 -11.62 -2.15 1.61
C ASP A 57 -12.46 -1.19 2.44
N GLU A 58 -13.73 -1.00 2.09
CA GLU A 58 -14.67 -0.22 2.90
C GLU A 58 -14.83 -0.80 4.31
N GLN A 59 -14.96 -2.13 4.42
CA GLN A 59 -15.04 -2.81 5.72
C GLN A 59 -13.77 -2.64 6.55
N LEU A 60 -12.60 -2.73 5.92
CA LEU A 60 -11.32 -2.54 6.60
C LEU A 60 -11.16 -1.11 7.10
N VAL A 61 -11.51 -0.11 6.28
CA VAL A 61 -11.49 1.30 6.68
C VAL A 61 -12.41 1.52 7.88
N ALA A 62 -13.66 1.05 7.81
CA ALA A 62 -14.62 1.19 8.90
C ALA A 62 -14.13 0.53 10.20
N ALA A 63 -13.59 -0.69 10.12
CA ALA A 63 -13.06 -1.40 11.27
C ALA A 63 -11.85 -0.68 11.87
N MET A 64 -10.91 -0.21 11.04
CA MET A 64 -9.73 0.53 11.51
C MET A 64 -10.12 1.88 12.13
N THR A 65 -11.09 2.61 11.55
CA THR A 65 -11.63 3.84 12.15
C THR A 65 -12.20 3.57 13.53
N ALA A 66 -12.99 2.50 13.69
CA ALA A 66 -13.55 2.11 14.98
C ALA A 66 -12.43 1.80 16.00
N THR A 67 -11.42 1.03 15.61
CA THR A 67 -10.29 0.71 16.50
C THR A 67 -9.48 1.93 16.89
N ILE A 68 -9.22 2.87 15.96
CA ILE A 68 -8.56 4.14 16.27
C ILE A 68 -9.37 4.92 17.31
N ARG A 69 -10.69 5.01 17.15
CA ARG A 69 -11.55 5.73 18.11
C ARG A 69 -11.59 5.07 19.49
N GLN A 70 -11.44 3.74 19.56
CA GLN A 70 -11.33 3.03 20.83
C GLN A 70 -9.99 3.31 21.52
N MET A 71 -8.89 3.30 20.77
CA MET A 71 -7.54 3.56 21.31
C MET A 71 -7.29 5.05 21.63
N TYR A 72 -7.98 5.94 20.91
CA TYR A 72 -7.81 7.39 20.99
C TYR A 72 -9.18 8.09 21.07
N PRO A 73 -9.87 8.02 22.22
CA PRO A 73 -11.22 8.57 22.37
C PRO A 73 -11.33 10.09 22.14
N GLY A 74 -10.25 10.83 22.39
CA GLY A 74 -10.17 12.28 22.13
C GLY A 74 -9.80 12.65 20.69
N CYS A 75 -9.61 11.66 19.80
CA CYS A 75 -9.37 11.91 18.37
C CYS A 75 -10.69 12.25 17.65
N PRO A 76 -10.75 13.35 16.87
CA PRO A 76 -11.93 13.66 16.08
C PRO A 76 -12.28 12.54 15.10
N GLU A 77 -13.58 12.27 14.94
CA GLU A 77 -14.06 11.19 14.06
C GLU A 77 -13.58 11.32 12.61
N ALA A 78 -13.67 12.53 12.05
CA ALA A 78 -13.18 12.80 10.70
C ALA A 78 -11.68 12.52 10.56
N THR A 79 -10.88 12.79 11.61
CA THR A 79 -9.45 12.51 11.62
C THR A 79 -9.17 11.01 11.71
N ALA A 80 -9.90 10.27 12.56
CA ALA A 80 -9.77 8.82 12.63
C ALA A 80 -10.12 8.14 11.29
N LEU A 81 -11.15 8.65 10.59
CA LEU A 81 -11.50 8.19 9.24
C LEU A 81 -10.37 8.47 8.25
N GLN A 82 -9.86 9.69 8.19
CA GLN A 82 -8.75 10.07 7.31
C GLN A 82 -7.51 9.20 7.54
N ILE A 83 -7.18 8.89 8.79
CA ILE A 83 -6.06 8.00 9.13
C ILE A 83 -6.31 6.59 8.58
N ALA A 84 -7.50 6.04 8.80
CA ALA A 84 -7.87 4.71 8.33
C ALA A 84 -7.83 4.63 6.79
N GLU A 85 -8.46 5.58 6.09
CA GLU A 85 -8.45 5.68 4.64
C GLU A 85 -7.02 5.73 4.10
N HIS A 86 -6.20 6.64 4.64
CA HIS A 86 -4.81 6.80 4.23
C HIS A 86 -3.98 5.54 4.46
N THR A 87 -4.24 4.84 5.56
CA THR A 87 -3.52 3.61 5.94
C THR A 87 -3.91 2.43 5.07
N CYS A 88 -5.16 2.37 4.62
CA CYS A 88 -5.72 1.28 3.81
C CYS A 88 -5.50 1.45 2.29
N VAL A 89 -4.97 2.58 1.82
CA VAL A 89 -4.72 2.84 0.38
C VAL A 89 -3.86 1.76 -0.27
N ARG A 90 -4.40 1.16 -1.33
CA ARG A 90 -3.77 0.06 -2.11
C ARG A 90 -2.44 0.46 -2.74
N GLY A 91 -1.55 -0.53 -2.89
CA GLY A 91 -0.36 -0.44 -3.74
C GLY A 91 0.75 0.49 -3.25
N SER A 92 0.62 1.06 -2.05
CA SER A 92 1.51 2.11 -1.57
C SER A 92 2.59 1.67 -0.58
N GLY A 93 2.62 0.38 -0.24
CA GLY A 93 3.51 -0.14 0.82
C GLY A 93 3.12 0.30 2.24
N ARG A 94 1.90 0.86 2.41
CA ARG A 94 1.39 1.33 3.71
C ARG A 94 0.83 0.18 4.58
N VAL A 95 0.81 0.45 5.88
CA VAL A 95 0.60 -0.53 6.96
C VAL A 95 -0.74 -1.26 6.85
N GLY A 96 -1.82 -0.62 6.38
CA GLY A 96 -3.18 -1.16 6.41
C GLY A 96 -3.39 -2.46 5.62
N ARG A 97 -2.53 -2.76 4.65
CA ARG A 97 -2.57 -4.05 3.90
C ARG A 97 -1.41 -4.99 4.21
N SER A 98 -0.58 -4.66 5.20
CA SER A 98 0.30 -5.64 5.84
C SER A 98 -0.54 -6.64 6.66
N ALA A 99 0.03 -7.79 7.03
CA ALA A 99 -0.65 -8.75 7.90
C ALA A 99 -1.14 -8.07 9.19
N ALA A 100 -0.26 -7.32 9.84
CA ALA A 100 -0.56 -6.54 11.04
C ALA A 100 -1.68 -5.50 10.82
N GLY A 101 -1.71 -4.83 9.66
CA GLY A 101 -2.77 -3.86 9.35
C GLY A 101 -4.15 -4.50 9.12
N ARG A 102 -4.20 -5.70 8.51
CA ARG A 102 -5.44 -6.47 8.35
C ARG A 102 -5.93 -7.10 9.65
N GLU A 103 -5.01 -7.47 10.52
CA GLU A 103 -5.30 -7.97 11.87
C GLU A 103 -5.65 -6.85 12.85
N LEU A 104 -5.63 -5.58 12.39
CA LEU A 104 -5.85 -4.40 13.23
C LEU A 104 -4.93 -4.39 14.45
N ASP A 105 -3.67 -4.78 14.25
CA ASP A 105 -2.64 -4.79 15.29
C ASP A 105 -2.55 -3.40 15.95
N PRO A 106 -2.77 -3.30 17.28
CA PRO A 106 -2.70 -2.05 18.00
C PRO A 106 -1.39 -1.28 17.77
N MET A 107 -0.26 -1.96 17.63
CA MET A 107 1.04 -1.32 17.36
C MET A 107 1.05 -0.68 15.98
N ALA A 108 0.53 -1.38 14.97
CA ALA A 108 0.42 -0.89 13.61
C ALA A 108 -0.49 0.35 13.52
N ILE A 109 -1.58 0.35 14.29
CA ILE A 109 -2.52 1.47 14.40
C ILE A 109 -1.86 2.66 15.11
N ASP A 110 -1.17 2.46 16.22
CA ASP A 110 -0.45 3.53 16.94
C ASP A 110 0.59 4.20 16.04
N LEU A 111 1.35 3.41 15.26
CA LEU A 111 2.31 3.94 14.29
C LEU A 111 1.63 4.79 13.20
N ALA A 112 0.47 4.37 12.70
CA ALA A 112 -0.29 5.13 11.71
C ALA A 112 -0.79 6.46 12.27
N VAL A 113 -1.35 6.44 13.49
CA VAL A 113 -1.83 7.66 14.18
C VAL A 113 -0.67 8.62 14.45
N ARG A 114 0.45 8.14 14.99
CA ARG A 114 1.64 8.96 15.23
C ARG A 114 2.23 9.52 13.95
N ALA A 115 2.19 8.76 12.86
CA ALA A 115 2.60 9.25 11.55
C ALA A 115 1.71 10.40 11.08
N HIS A 116 0.39 10.25 11.17
CA HIS A 116 -0.54 11.33 10.85
C HIS A 116 -0.28 12.57 11.70
N ILE A 117 -0.16 12.42 13.03
CA ILE A 117 0.12 13.54 13.94
C ILE A 117 1.39 14.27 13.53
N ARG A 118 2.46 13.53 13.24
CA ARG A 118 3.74 14.09 12.80
C ARG A 118 3.60 14.90 11.51
N HIS A 119 2.94 14.37 10.49
CA HIS A 119 2.83 15.07 9.20
C HIS A 119 1.82 16.22 9.21
N VAL A 120 0.71 16.10 9.96
CA VAL A 120 -0.40 17.04 9.91
C VAL A 120 -0.34 18.10 11.00
N HIS A 121 0.14 17.75 12.20
CA HIS A 121 0.08 18.63 13.37
C HIS A 121 1.45 19.20 13.78
N THR A 122 2.48 19.00 12.96
CA THR A 122 3.82 19.55 13.21
C THR A 122 4.44 20.05 11.91
N ASN A 123 5.55 20.78 12.01
CA ASN A 123 6.34 21.22 10.86
C ASN A 123 7.33 20.15 10.36
N TYR A 124 7.06 18.86 10.60
CA TYR A 124 7.96 17.75 10.27
C TYR A 124 8.42 17.76 8.81
N ASP A 125 7.51 17.99 7.86
CA ASP A 125 7.87 17.96 6.43
C ASP A 125 8.81 19.12 6.06
N THR A 126 8.62 20.29 6.68
CA THR A 126 9.54 21.43 6.53
C THR A 126 10.91 21.09 7.12
N LEU A 127 10.96 20.52 8.33
CA LEU A 127 12.22 20.13 8.98
C LEU A 127 12.94 19.02 8.21
N LEU A 128 12.21 18.06 7.66
CA LEU A 128 12.78 17.00 6.84
C LEU A 128 13.40 17.57 5.56
N PHE A 129 12.72 18.54 4.93
CA PHE A 129 13.24 19.21 3.75
C PHE A 129 14.49 20.05 4.05
N THR A 130 14.51 20.79 5.16
CA THR A 130 15.63 21.69 5.50
C THR A 130 16.84 20.95 6.08
N MET A 131 16.63 19.93 6.90
CA MET A 131 17.70 19.19 7.56
C MET A 131 18.23 18.01 6.74
N GLY A 132 17.41 17.45 5.84
CA GLY A 132 17.74 16.24 5.06
C GLY A 132 17.84 14.94 5.87
N ASP A 133 17.74 15.01 7.20
CA ASP A 133 17.86 13.87 8.12
C ASP A 133 16.51 13.56 8.80
N ARG A 134 16.03 12.32 8.60
CA ARG A 134 14.75 11.86 9.16
C ARG A 134 14.79 11.72 10.67
N GLY A 135 15.92 11.30 11.24
CA GLY A 135 16.10 11.11 12.68
C GLY A 135 16.05 12.44 13.42
N LEU A 136 16.78 13.45 12.95
CA LEU A 136 16.80 14.81 13.50
C LEU A 136 15.43 15.49 13.36
N ALA A 137 14.78 15.39 12.20
CA ALA A 137 13.44 15.95 12.03
C ALA A 137 12.43 15.27 12.97
N ARG A 138 12.53 13.94 13.19
CA ARG A 138 11.66 13.20 14.12
C ARG A 138 11.91 13.58 15.57
N SER A 139 13.16 13.68 16.01
CA SER A 139 13.49 14.04 17.40
C SER A 139 13.01 15.46 17.72
N THR A 140 13.12 16.39 16.78
CA THR A 140 12.69 17.78 16.93
C THR A 140 11.19 17.90 17.20
N VAL A 141 10.36 17.07 16.56
CA VAL A 141 8.89 17.13 16.72
C VAL A 141 8.35 16.14 17.76
N ALA A 142 9.20 15.28 18.33
CA ALA A 142 8.79 14.14 19.17
C ALA A 142 7.92 14.58 20.36
N SER A 143 8.34 15.61 21.10
CA SER A 143 7.60 16.12 22.26
C SER A 143 6.20 16.62 21.88
N ARG A 144 6.08 17.29 20.72
CA ARG A 144 4.80 17.78 20.21
C ARG A 144 3.88 16.63 19.80
N VAL A 145 4.43 15.61 19.14
CA VAL A 145 3.69 14.39 18.79
C VAL A 145 3.18 13.71 20.05
N GLU A 146 4.03 13.47 21.05
CA GLU A 146 3.62 12.84 22.32
C GLU A 146 2.52 13.63 23.05
N ALA A 147 2.59 14.97 23.05
CA ALA A 147 1.57 15.79 23.69
C ALA A 147 0.18 15.60 23.04
N ILE A 148 0.13 15.50 21.71
CA ILE A 148 -1.13 15.27 20.98
C ILE A 148 -1.61 13.83 21.17
N VAL A 149 -0.71 12.85 21.10
CA VAL A 149 -1.03 11.44 21.37
C VAL A 149 -1.67 11.29 22.74
N ARG A 150 -1.06 11.85 23.79
CA ARG A 150 -1.62 11.81 25.15
C ARG A 150 -2.98 12.50 25.24
N LYS A 151 -3.15 13.64 24.57
CA LYS A 151 -4.44 14.34 24.51
C LYS A 151 -5.51 13.45 23.88
N TRP A 152 -5.19 12.77 22.79
CA TRP A 152 -6.16 11.91 22.10
C TRP A 152 -6.44 10.60 22.85
N GLN A 153 -5.47 10.08 23.61
CA GLN A 153 -5.68 8.91 24.48
C GLN A 153 -6.50 9.25 25.75
N GLY A 154 -6.34 10.46 26.28
CA GLY A 154 -6.94 10.87 27.56
C GLY A 154 -8.43 11.22 27.53
N GLY A 155 -8.99 11.50 26.35
CA GLY A 155 -10.37 12.02 26.21
C GLY A 155 -10.47 13.52 26.47
#